data_AF-A0A2H6K165-F1
#
_entry.id   AF-A0A2H6K165-F1
#
_cell.length_a   1.000
_cell.length_b   1.000
_cell.length_c   1.000
_cell.angle_alpha   90.00
_cell.angle_beta   90.00
_cell.angle_gamma   90.00
#
_symmetry.space_group_name_H-M   'P 1'
#
loop_
_entity.id
_entity.type
_entity.pdbx_description
1 polymer ?
#
loop_
_entity_poly.entity_id
_entity_poly.type
_entity_poly.pdbx_seq_one_letter_code
_entity_poly.pdbx_strand_id
1 'polypeptide(L)'
;MYGECGGLMYLGESISTDAGEFEMTGFLPLETVMQKRYVGMGYVINQAACDSLLAGRGEVIRGHVFHHSKARLTGKADFAFKTLRGSGITEDRDGMIRENVLASYMHVHPLGCKGFIDGLINPPPDSEIKKQDQ
;
A
#
# COMPACT_ATOMS: atom_id res chain seq x y z
N MET A 1 -9.85 -6.28 -3.31
CA MET A 1 -8.61 -6.72 -4.00
C MET A 1 -7.40 -6.36 -3.14
N TYR A 2 -6.37 -7.19 -3.11
CA TYR A 2 -5.10 -6.87 -2.44
C TYR A 2 -3.97 -6.80 -3.48
N GLY A 3 -3.20 -5.71 -3.48
CA GLY A 3 -2.09 -5.48 -4.41
C GLY A 3 -0.79 -5.16 -3.67
N GLU A 4 0.25 -5.97 -3.86
CA GLU A 4 1.58 -5.71 -3.31
C GLU A 4 2.53 -5.18 -4.38
N CYS A 5 3.34 -4.18 -4.04
CA CYS A 5 4.43 -3.62 -4.85
C CYS A 5 4.07 -3.42 -6.32
N GLY A 6 4.39 -4.37 -7.21
CA GLY A 6 3.97 -4.30 -8.62
C GLY A 6 2.46 -4.16 -8.81
N GLY A 7 1.64 -4.74 -7.94
CA GLY A 7 0.19 -4.55 -7.92
C GLY A 7 -0.21 -3.11 -7.57
N LEU A 8 0.47 -2.48 -6.60
CA LEU A 8 0.29 -1.05 -6.29
C LEU A 8 0.67 -0.19 -7.51
N MET A 9 1.80 -0.49 -8.15
CA MET A 9 2.30 0.23 -9.32
C MET A 9 1.32 0.12 -10.50
N TYR A 10 0.82 -1.09 -10.78
CA TYR A 10 -0.15 -1.35 -11.84
C TYR A 10 -1.52 -0.70 -11.59
N LEU A 11 -1.90 -0.56 -10.32
CA LEU A 11 -3.13 0.15 -9.95
C LEU A 11 -3.00 1.68 -10.07
N GLY A 12 -1.79 2.23 -10.16
CA GLY A 12 -1.54 3.66 -10.36
C GLY A 12 -1.92 4.17 -11.75
N GLU A 13 -1.62 5.44 -12.01
CA GLU A 13 -1.83 6.15 -13.28
C GLU A 13 -0.76 5.81 -14.32
N SER A 14 0.53 5.85 -13.93
CA SER A 14 1.64 5.52 -14.82
C SER A 14 2.86 4.94 -14.10
N ILE A 15 3.72 4.31 -14.89
CA ILE A 15 5.07 3.94 -14.50
C ILE A 15 6.10 4.56 -15.46
N SER A 16 7.00 5.38 -14.94
CA SER A 16 8.15 5.89 -15.69
C SER A 16 9.37 4.99 -15.48
N THR A 17 10.05 4.66 -16.56
CA THR A 17 11.27 3.85 -16.60
C THR A 17 12.31 4.46 -17.52
N ASP A 18 13.52 3.90 -17.56
CA ASP A 18 14.54 4.30 -18.55
C ASP A 18 14.09 4.07 -20.01
N ALA A 19 13.10 3.21 -20.25
CA ALA A 19 12.55 2.93 -21.58
C ALA A 19 11.43 3.90 -22.00
N GLY A 20 10.97 4.75 -21.09
CA GLY A 20 9.82 5.65 -21.29
C GLY A 20 8.77 5.51 -20.20
N GLU A 21 7.66 6.21 -20.40
CA GLU A 21 6.49 6.21 -19.52
C GLU A 21 5.38 5.34 -20.11
N PHE A 22 4.72 4.57 -19.24
CA PHE A 22 3.67 3.63 -19.62
C PHE A 22 2.43 3.86 -18.76
N GLU A 23 1.27 3.96 -19.42
CA GLU A 23 -0.03 4.05 -18.75
C GLU A 23 -0.36 2.74 -18.02
N MET A 24 -0.86 2.89 -16.81
CA MET A 24 -1.34 1.80 -15.96
C MET A 24 -2.88 1.88 -15.91
N THR A 25 -3.53 1.36 -14.86
CA THR A 25 -5.00 1.33 -14.82
C THR A 25 -5.65 2.67 -14.46
N GLY A 26 -4.92 3.60 -13.84
CA GLY A 26 -5.44 4.87 -13.32
C GLY A 26 -6.40 4.72 -12.14
N PHE A 27 -6.46 3.55 -11.50
CA PHE A 27 -7.39 3.32 -10.39
C PHE A 27 -6.96 4.01 -9.11
N LEU A 28 -5.66 4.18 -8.85
CA LEU A 28 -5.14 4.88 -7.69
C LEU A 28 -4.49 6.20 -8.12
N PRO A 29 -4.65 7.29 -7.34
CA PRO A 29 -4.04 8.59 -7.65
C PRO A 29 -2.54 8.58 -7.31
N LEU A 30 -1.80 7.78 -8.09
CA LEU A 30 -0.43 7.43 -7.84
C LEU A 30 0.32 7.22 -9.16
N GLU A 31 1.45 7.89 -9.32
CA GLU A 31 2.45 7.55 -10.34
C GLU A 31 3.66 6.89 -9.69
N THR A 32 4.37 6.08 -10.47
CA THR A 32 5.58 5.39 -9.99
C THR A 32 6.76 5.60 -10.93
N VAL A 33 7.95 5.85 -10.37
CA VAL A 33 9.18 6.07 -11.16
C VAL A 33 10.22 5.05 -10.74
N MET A 34 10.62 4.19 -11.69
CA MET A 34 11.67 3.20 -11.48
C MET A 34 13.04 3.86 -11.31
N GLN A 35 13.75 3.49 -10.24
CA GLN A 35 15.11 3.99 -9.97
C GLN A 35 16.15 2.92 -10.32
N LYS A 36 17.36 3.37 -10.67
CA LYS A 36 18.50 2.48 -10.96
C LYS A 36 19.03 1.73 -9.74
N ARG A 37 18.73 2.23 -8.53
CA ARG A 37 19.13 1.64 -7.24
C ARG A 37 17.91 1.33 -6.40
N TYR A 38 18.06 0.42 -5.45
CA TYR A 38 17.02 0.13 -4.46
C TYR A 38 16.61 1.39 -3.70
N VAL A 39 15.31 1.57 -3.54
CA VAL A 39 14.68 2.65 -2.78
C VAL A 39 14.21 2.13 -1.43
N GLY A 40 13.51 1.00 -1.43
CA GLY A 40 13.10 0.28 -0.23
C GLY A 40 13.75 -1.09 -0.18
N MET A 41 14.46 -1.38 0.91
CA MET A 41 15.00 -2.72 1.18
C MET A 41 14.98 -3.02 2.68
N GLY A 42 14.31 -4.11 3.07
CA GLY A 42 14.39 -4.67 4.41
C GLY A 42 13.03 -4.84 5.09
N TYR A 43 13.07 -5.04 6.40
CA TYR A 43 11.87 -5.24 7.21
C TYR A 43 11.13 -3.92 7.46
N VAL A 44 9.81 -3.98 7.35
CA VAL A 44 8.91 -2.87 7.68
C VAL A 44 7.97 -3.26 8.81
N ILE A 45 7.65 -2.27 9.64
CA ILE A 45 6.68 -2.41 10.73
C ILE A 45 5.66 -1.30 10.55
N ASN A 46 4.40 -1.71 10.41
CA ASN A 46 3.26 -0.85 10.15
C ASN A 46 2.23 -1.04 11.27
N GLN A 47 1.56 0.04 11.66
CA GLN A 47 0.40 -0.01 12.55
C GLN A 47 -0.86 0.36 11.77
N ALA A 48 -1.90 -0.46 11.88
CA ALA A 48 -3.19 -0.21 11.27
C ALA A 48 -3.85 1.04 11.86
N ALA A 49 -4.12 2.04 11.02
CA ALA A 49 -4.83 3.26 11.38
C ALA A 49 -6.36 3.08 11.30
N CYS A 50 -6.82 2.09 10.53
CA CYS A 50 -8.22 1.68 10.42
C CYS A 50 -8.30 0.16 10.23
N ASP A 51 -9.51 -0.38 10.26
CA ASP A 51 -9.75 -1.74 9.83
C ASP A 51 -9.50 -1.84 8.32
N SER A 52 -8.81 -2.91 7.91
CA SER A 52 -8.34 -3.11 6.54
C SER A 52 -8.32 -4.59 6.21
N LEU A 53 -8.02 -4.91 4.94
CA LEU A 53 -7.89 -6.29 4.46
C LEU A 53 -6.86 -7.13 5.24
N LEU A 54 -5.83 -6.52 5.84
CA LEU A 54 -4.75 -7.27 6.49
C LEU A 54 -4.83 -7.27 8.02
N ALA A 55 -5.45 -6.25 8.61
CA ALA A 55 -5.38 -5.97 10.03
C ALA A 55 -6.50 -5.05 10.51
N GLY A 56 -6.93 -5.26 11.74
CA GLY A 56 -7.82 -4.35 12.47
C GLY A 56 -7.09 -3.13 13.04
N ARG A 57 -7.82 -2.06 13.32
CA ARG A 57 -7.27 -0.80 13.85
C ARG A 57 -6.40 -1.05 15.09
N GLY A 58 -5.21 -0.46 15.08
CA GLY A 58 -4.23 -0.52 16.18
C GLY A 58 -3.30 -1.74 16.12
N GLU A 59 -3.63 -2.78 15.36
CA GLU A 59 -2.77 -3.95 15.19
C GLU A 59 -1.47 -3.60 14.48
N VAL A 60 -0.40 -4.30 14.85
CA VAL A 60 0.93 -4.14 14.25
C VAL A 60 1.21 -5.28 13.29
N ILE A 61 1.44 -4.93 12.04
CA ILE A 61 1.82 -5.86 10.98
C ILE A 61 3.29 -5.70 10.62
N ARG A 62 3.90 -6.81 10.22
CA ARG A 62 5.30 -6.88 9.83
C ARG A 62 5.38 -7.48 8.45
N GLY A 63 6.24 -6.89 7.65
CA GLY A 63 6.48 -7.35 6.29
C GLY A 63 7.89 -7.00 5.87
N HIS A 64 8.09 -7.05 4.57
CA HIS A 64 9.33 -6.60 3.94
C HIS A 64 9.02 -5.75 2.73
N VAL A 65 9.95 -4.86 2.41
CA VAL A 65 9.92 -4.06 1.19
C VAL A 65 11.17 -4.38 0.37
N PHE A 66 10.96 -4.52 -0.92
CA PHE A 66 12.02 -4.69 -1.90
C PHE A 66 11.57 -4.03 -3.20
N HIS A 67 11.85 -2.72 -3.33
CA HIS A 67 11.45 -1.98 -4.53
C HIS A 67 12.49 -0.95 -4.95
N HIS A 68 12.57 -0.79 -6.27
CA HIS A 68 13.34 0.24 -6.95
C HIS A 68 12.49 1.47 -7.27
N SER A 69 11.16 1.38 -7.18
CA SER A 69 10.28 2.48 -7.55
C SER A 69 10.18 3.52 -6.44
N LYS A 70 9.96 4.78 -6.84
CA LYS A 70 9.40 5.82 -5.96
C LYS A 70 7.94 6.05 -6.35
N ALA A 71 7.08 6.17 -5.34
CA ALA A 71 5.70 6.59 -5.50
C ALA A 71 5.60 8.12 -5.46
N ARG A 72 4.71 8.69 -6.26
CA ARG A 72 4.30 10.09 -6.17
C ARG A 72 2.78 10.16 -6.23
N LEU A 73 2.17 10.74 -5.20
CA LEU A 73 0.73 10.98 -5.20
C LEU A 73 0.37 12.05 -6.23
N THR A 74 -0.69 11.82 -6.99
CA THR A 74 -1.28 12.77 -7.95
C THR A 74 -2.55 13.42 -7.40
N GLY A 75 -3.09 12.90 -6.29
CA GLY A 75 -4.31 13.39 -5.66
C GLY A 75 -4.43 12.96 -4.20
N LYS A 76 -5.61 13.16 -3.62
CA LYS A 76 -5.92 12.73 -2.25
C LYS A 76 -5.97 11.20 -2.18
N ALA A 77 -5.39 10.62 -1.15
CA ALA A 77 -5.35 9.18 -0.92
C ALA A 77 -5.56 8.87 0.57
N ASP A 78 -6.32 7.81 0.84
CA ASP A 78 -6.49 7.25 2.16
C ASP A 78 -5.48 6.11 2.38
N PHE A 79 -5.00 5.96 3.62
CA PHE A 79 -3.98 4.95 3.96
C PHE A 79 -4.42 4.10 5.15
N ALA A 80 -4.21 2.79 5.02
CA ALA A 80 -4.47 1.78 6.04
C ALA A 80 -3.44 1.82 7.16
N PHE A 81 -2.20 2.19 6.85
CA PHE A 81 -1.06 1.95 7.73
C PHE A 81 -0.26 3.21 8.01
N LYS A 82 0.07 3.40 9.28
CA LYS A 82 1.16 4.27 9.72
C LYS A 82 2.45 3.45 9.78
N THR A 83 3.48 3.91 9.10
CA THR A 83 4.80 3.28 9.11
C THR A 83 5.55 3.64 10.38
N LEU A 84 5.81 2.62 11.21
CA LEU A 84 6.60 2.76 12.44
C LEU A 84 8.09 2.54 12.19
N ARG A 85 8.43 1.71 11.19
CA ARG A 85 9.81 1.44 10.78
C ARG A 85 9.87 1.04 9.31
N GLY A 86 10.86 1.56 8.60
CA GLY A 86 11.10 1.27 7.19
C GLY A 86 10.49 2.33 6.29
N SER A 87 10.06 1.94 5.09
CA SER A 87 9.48 2.85 4.09
C SER A 87 8.14 2.34 3.60
N GLY A 88 7.24 3.27 3.27
CA GLY A 88 5.94 2.99 2.66
C GLY A 88 5.76 3.71 1.33
N ILE A 89 4.50 4.03 1.00
CA ILE A 89 4.14 4.85 -0.16
C ILE A 89 4.56 6.31 0.06
N THR A 90 4.40 6.79 1.30
CA THR A 90 4.97 8.06 1.78
C THR A 90 6.05 7.77 2.84
N GLU A 91 6.63 8.81 3.43
CA GLU A 91 7.62 8.66 4.50
C GLU A 91 7.04 7.98 5.75
N ASP A 92 5.75 8.18 6.05
CA ASP A 92 5.09 7.76 7.28
C ASP A 92 3.84 6.90 7.08
N ARG A 93 3.44 6.61 5.83
CA ARG A 93 2.22 5.85 5.49
C ARG A 93 2.42 4.83 4.37
N ASP A 94 1.63 3.76 4.45
CA ASP A 94 1.57 2.69 3.44
C ASP A 94 0.14 2.13 3.38
N GLY A 95 -0.12 1.26 2.40
CA GLY A 95 -1.42 0.62 2.22
C GLY A 95 -2.47 1.61 1.75
N MET A 96 -2.34 2.12 0.53
CA MET A 96 -3.36 2.98 -0.07
C MET A 96 -4.68 2.23 -0.19
N ILE A 97 -5.77 2.88 0.21
CA ILE A 97 -7.11 2.33 0.15
C ILE A 97 -7.96 3.12 -0.85
N ARG A 98 -8.70 2.39 -1.68
CA ARG A 98 -9.80 2.92 -2.48
C ARG A 98 -10.82 1.81 -2.70
N GLU A 99 -12.07 2.07 -2.31
CA GLU A 99 -13.11 1.02 -2.31
C GLU A 99 -12.64 -0.21 -1.52
N ASN A 100 -12.93 -1.41 -2.01
CA ASN A 100 -12.48 -2.67 -1.43
C ASN A 100 -11.02 -3.02 -1.80
N VAL A 101 -10.21 -2.06 -2.26
CA VAL A 101 -8.82 -2.28 -2.66
C VAL A 101 -7.86 -1.78 -1.59
N LEU A 102 -6.92 -2.63 -1.21
CA LEU A 102 -5.74 -2.24 -0.44
C LEU A 102 -4.49 -2.51 -1.28
N ALA A 103 -3.69 -1.48 -1.52
CA ALA A 103 -2.45 -1.58 -2.27
C ALA A 103 -1.26 -1.04 -1.48
N SER A 104 -0.16 -1.79 -1.39
CA SER A 104 0.95 -1.46 -0.48
C SER A 104 2.30 -1.82 -1.08
N TYR A 105 3.36 -1.09 -0.72
CA TYR A 105 4.73 -1.55 -1.02
C TYR A 105 5.18 -2.69 -0.11
N MET A 106 4.61 -2.79 1.09
CA MET A 106 4.87 -3.89 1.99
C MET A 106 4.34 -5.20 1.42
N HIS A 107 5.23 -6.18 1.38
CA HIS A 107 4.90 -7.59 1.20
C HIS A 107 4.69 -8.25 2.56
N VAL A 108 3.59 -9.00 2.69
CA VAL A 108 3.28 -9.75 3.91
C VAL A 108 3.30 -11.24 3.64
N HIS A 109 3.76 -11.99 4.64
CA HIS A 109 3.49 -13.42 4.65
C HIS A 109 2.06 -13.64 5.16
N PRO A 110 1.17 -14.35 4.44
CA PRO A 110 -0.23 -14.50 4.84
C PRO A 110 -0.41 -15.03 6.27
N LEU A 111 0.38 -16.04 6.68
CA LEU A 111 0.34 -16.57 8.06
C LEU A 111 0.80 -15.58 9.14
N GLY A 112 1.51 -14.51 8.75
CA GLY A 112 1.94 -13.45 9.65
C GLY A 112 0.87 -12.37 9.88
N CYS A 113 -0.22 -12.39 9.11
CA CYS A 113 -1.32 -11.43 9.20
C CYS A 113 -2.63 -12.18 9.46
N LYS A 114 -3.08 -12.18 10.71
CA LYS A 114 -4.29 -12.93 11.12
C LYS A 114 -5.53 -12.52 10.31
N GLY A 115 -5.65 -11.24 9.97
CA GLY A 115 -6.76 -10.72 9.18
C GLY A 115 -6.72 -11.04 7.69
N PHE A 116 -5.63 -11.63 7.16
CA PHE A 116 -5.42 -11.76 5.71
C PHE A 116 -6.55 -12.55 5.01
N ILE A 117 -6.89 -13.74 5.53
CA ILE A 117 -7.90 -14.60 4.92
C ILE A 117 -9.29 -14.03 5.13
N ASP A 118 -9.60 -13.62 6.37
CA ASP A 118 -10.92 -13.10 6.73
C ASP A 118 -11.23 -11.80 5.97
N GLY A 119 -10.26 -10.89 5.86
CA GLY A 119 -10.41 -9.65 5.10
C GLY A 119 -10.61 -9.92 3.61
N LEU A 120 -9.88 -10.87 3.03
CA LEU A 120 -10.03 -11.19 1.60
C LEU A 120 -11.42 -11.74 1.27
N ILE A 121 -12.00 -12.53 2.18
CA ILE A 121 -13.35 -13.12 2.02
C ILE A 121 -14.43 -12.11 2.40
N ASN A 122 -14.22 -11.35 3.47
CA ASN A 122 -15.16 -10.40 4.07
C ASN A 122 -14.49 -9.03 4.25
N PRO A 123 -14.30 -8.26 3.17
CA PRO A 123 -13.62 -6.97 3.26
C PRO A 123 -14.41 -5.98 4.11
N PRO A 124 -13.75 -5.17 4.95
CA PRO A 124 -14.43 -4.13 5.72
C PRO A 124 -15.06 -3.09 4.79
N PRO A 125 -16.23 -2.53 5.15
CA PRO A 125 -16.92 -1.56 4.31
C PRO A 125 -16.18 -0.20 4.27
N ASP A 126 -16.19 0.46 3.11
CA ASP A 126 -15.56 1.77 2.86
C ASP A 126 -15.84 2.84 3.93
N SER A 127 -17.02 2.81 4.54
CA SER A 127 -17.46 3.78 5.55
C SER A 127 -16.65 3.71 6.85
N GLU A 128 -16.00 2.58 7.14
CA GLU A 128 -15.18 2.40 8.34
C GLU A 128 -13.74 2.89 8.16
N ILE A 129 -13.31 2.98 6.90
CA ILE A 129 -11.97 3.40 6.49
C ILE A 129 -11.86 4.94 6.51
N LYS A 130 -12.92 5.64 6.09
CA LYS A 130 -12.95 7.11 5.94
C LYS A 130 -13.08 7.93 7.23
N LYS A 131 -13.13 7.32 8.42
CA LYS A 131 -13.26 8.04 9.70
C LYS A 131 -11.95 8.70 10.20
N GLN A 132 -11.01 9.02 9.31
CA GLN A 132 -9.66 9.48 9.70
C GLN A 132 -9.51 11.00 9.91
N ASP A 133 -10.53 11.83 9.65
CA ASP A 133 -10.45 13.30 9.75
C ASP A 133 -11.55 13.96 10.62
N GLN A 134 -11.98 13.32 11.73
CA GLN A 134 -12.79 13.98 12.78
C GLN A 134 -12.15 13.88 14.15
#